data_AF-A0A6B3GWZ0-F1
#
_entry.id   AF-A0A6B3GWZ0-F1
#
_cell.length_a   1.000
_cell.length_b   1.000
_cell.length_c   1.000
_cell.angle_alpha   90.00
_cell.angle_beta   90.00
_cell.angle_gamma   90.00
#
_symmetry.space_group_name_H-M   'P 1'
#
loop_
_entity.id
_entity.type
_entity.pdbx_description
1 polymer ?
#
loop_
_entity_poly.entity_id
_entity_poly.type
_entity_poly.pdbx_seq_one_letter_code
_entity_poly.pdbx_strand_id
1 'polypeptide(L)' 'MEDQSVVDVGDVRLAYRAWGDAFGSPVVLLHGLGGSAAHWEAAGTLLGQEWRV' A
#
# COMPACT_ATOMS: atom_id res chain seq x y z
N MET A 1 -16.28 -2.53 2.20
CA MET A 1 -15.55 -1.25 2.20
C MET A 1 -14.10 -1.63 2.10
N GLU A 2 -13.40 -1.23 1.04
CA GLU A 2 -12.01 -1.64 0.85
C GLU A 2 -11.16 -1.08 1.98
N ASP A 3 -10.25 -1.91 2.53
CA ASP A 3 -9.40 -1.57 3.67
C ASP A 3 -8.31 -0.58 3.24
N GLN A 4 -8.71 0.68 3.07
CA GLN A 4 -7.81 1.78 2.76
C GLN A 4 -7.52 2.59 4.02
N SER A 5 -6.25 2.91 4.20
CA SER A 5 -5.77 3.82 5.22
C SER A 5 -5.41 5.18 4.60
N VAL A 6 -5.34 6.21 5.43
CA VAL A 6 -5.02 7.57 4.99
C VAL A 6 -4.01 8.19 5.95
N VAL A 7 -3.04 8.92 5.40
CA VAL A 7 -2.07 9.71 6.16
C VAL A 7 -1.99 11.13 5.60
N ASP A 8 -1.90 12.11 6.49
CA ASP A 8 -1.67 13.51 6.14
C ASP A 8 -0.15 13.80 6.20
N VAL A 9 0.42 14.26 5.08
CA VAL A 9 1.84 14.57 4.93
C VAL A 9 1.98 15.97 4.32
N GLY A 10 2.34 16.94 5.15
CA GLY A 10 2.31 18.36 4.77
C GLY A 10 0.89 18.76 4.36
N ASP A 11 0.75 19.35 3.17
CA ASP A 11 -0.54 19.77 2.62
C ASP A 11 -1.23 18.68 1.78
N VAL A 12 -0.73 17.44 1.81
CA VAL A 12 -1.24 16.32 1.00
C VAL A 12 -1.82 15.23 1.89
N ARG A 13 -3.03 14.78 1.54
CA ARG A 13 -3.67 13.60 2.13
C ARG A 13 -3.49 12.40 1.21
N LEU A 14 -2.70 11.41 1.64
CA LEU A 14 -2.38 10.22 0.87
C LEU A 14 -3.21 9.03 1.32
N ALA A 15 -3.98 8.45 0.39
CA ALA A 15 -4.61 7.15 0.59
C ALA A 15 -3.62 6.03 0.24
N TYR A 16 -3.56 4.99 1.06
CA TYR A 16 -2.71 3.83 0.84
C TYR A 16 -3.42 2.54 1.28
N ARG A 17 -2.95 1.42 0.74
CA ARG A 17 -3.25 0.07 1.24
C ARG A 17 -1.98 -0.52 1.79
N ALA A 18 -2.14 -1.51 2.66
CA ALA A 18 -1.01 -2.11 3.31
C ALA A 18 -1.24 -3.60 3.54
N TRP A 19 -0.23 -4.42 3.26
CA TRP A 19 -0.27 -5.87 3.41
C TRP A 19 0.89 -6.35 4.31
N GLY A 20 0.77 -7.57 4.83
CA GLY A 20 1.80 -8.20 5.64
C GLY A 20 1.95 -7.65 7.06
N ASP A 21 2.96 -8.17 7.76
CA ASP A 21 3.28 -7.81 9.15
C ASP A 21 3.70 -6.34 9.25
N ALA A 22 3.09 -5.59 10.16
CA ALA A 22 3.40 -4.18 10.41
C ALA A 22 4.86 -3.93 10.84
N PHE A 23 5.56 -4.95 11.33
CA PHE A 23 6.97 -4.87 11.74
C PHE A 23 7.95 -5.48 10.72
N GLY A 24 7.46 -5.95 9.57
CA GLY A 24 8.29 -6.48 8.49
C GLY A 24 9.15 -5.40 7.80
N SER A 25 10.18 -5.82 7.06
CA SER A 25 10.96 -4.88 6.25
C SER A 25 10.09 -4.24 5.16
N PRO A 26 10.13 -2.91 4.97
CA PRO A 26 9.16 -2.20 4.12
C PRO A 26 9.47 -2.30 2.62
N VAL A 27 8.43 -2.48 1.82
CA VAL A 27 8.44 -2.38 0.35
C VAL A 27 7.29 -1.46 -0.08
N VAL A 28 7.59 -0.42 -0.88
CA VAL A 28 6.56 0.54 -1.32
C VAL A 28 6.24 0.33 -2.79
N LEU A 29 4.96 0.08 -3.10
CA LEU A 29 4.47 -0.07 -4.47
C LEU A 29 3.81 1.23 -4.95
N LEU A 30 4.34 1.81 -6.04
CA LEU A 30 3.84 3.05 -6.64
C LEU A 30 3.16 2.74 -7.97
N HIS A 31 1.92 3.20 -8.13
CA HIS A 31 1.19 3.04 -9.38
C HIS A 31 1.61 4.10 -10.43
N GLY A 32 1.30 3.82 -11.70
CA GLY A 32 1.45 4.78 -12.80
C GLY A 32 0.31 5.80 -12.89
N LEU A 33 0.34 6.62 -13.95
CA LEU A 33 -0.65 7.66 -14.21
C LEU A 33 -2.08 7.08 -14.30
N GLY A 34 -3.04 7.71 -13.60
CA GLY A 34 -4.44 7.29 -13.57
C GLY A 34 -4.71 6.03 -12.73
N GLY A 35 -3.69 5.45 -12.09
CA GLY A 35 -3.83 4.28 -11.25
C GLY A 35 -4.11 4.56 -9.79
N SER A 36 -4.27 3.47 -9.03
CA SER A 36 -4.40 3.47 -7.58
C SER A 36 -3.75 2.23 -6.97
N ALA A 37 -3.76 2.11 -5.64
CA ALA A 37 -3.29 0.92 -4.93
C ALA A 37 -4.04 -0.36 -5.32
N ALA A 38 -5.25 -0.27 -5.89
CA ALA A 38 -6.02 -1.43 -6.34
C ALA A 38 -5.31 -2.24 -7.44
N HIS A 39 -4.45 -1.60 -8.25
CA HIS A 39 -3.64 -2.30 -9.26
C HIS A 39 -2.64 -3.29 -8.64
N TRP A 40 -2.33 -3.13 -7.36
CA TRP A 40 -1.35 -3.95 -6.67
C TRP A 40 -1.96 -5.09 -5.86
N GLU A 41 -3.27 -5.33 -5.90
CA GLU A 41 -3.93 -6.33 -5.03
C GLU A 41 -3.24 -7.71 -5.05
N ALA A 42 -2.93 -8.22 -6.24
CA ALA A 42 -2.25 -9.50 -6.40
C ALA A 42 -0.79 -9.46 -5.92
N ALA A 43 -0.05 -8.40 -6.27
CA ALA A 43 1.36 -8.26 -5.88
C ALA A 43 1.52 -8.02 -4.38
N GLY A 44 0.71 -7.12 -3.81
CA GLY A 44 0.69 -6.81 -2.38
C GLY A 44 0.33 -8.01 -1.53
N THR A 45 -0.64 -8.84 -1.96
CA THR A 45 -0.97 -10.09 -1.26
C THR A 45 0.20 -11.08 -1.26
N LEU A 46 0.91 -11.22 -2.37
CA LEU A 46 2.04 -12.15 -2.47
C LEU A 46 3.28 -11.65 -1.70
N LEU A 47 3.66 -10.39 -1.90
CA LEU A 47 4.79 -9.77 -1.21
C LEU A 47 4.52 -9.64 0.30
N GLY A 48 3.26 -9.41 0.69
CA GLY A 48 2.84 -9.35 2.10
C GLY A 48 3.03 -10.65 2.89
N GLN A 49 3.37 -11.77 2.23
CA GLN A 49 3.73 -13.01 2.92
C GLN A 49 5.10 -12.94 3.61
N GLU A 50 5.98 -12.04 3.16
CA GLU A 50 7.36 -11.92 3.68
C GLU A 50 7.73 -10.48 4.08
N TRP A 51 7.15 -9.47 3.43
CA TRP A 51 7.45 -8.06 3.66
C TRP A 51 6.27 -7.28 4.22
N ARG A 52 6.58 -6.13 4.82
CA ARG A 52 5.58 -5.08 5.05
C ARG A 52 5.41 -4.31 3.74
N VAL A 53 4.26 -4.43 3.10
CA VAL A 53 3.97 -3.76 1.82
C VAL A 53 2.99 -2.62 2.03
#